data_AF-A0A7W8IPQ9-F1
#
_entry.id   AF-A0A7W8IPQ9-F1
#
_cell.length_a   1.000
_cell.length_b   1.000
_cell.length_c   1.000
_cell.angle_alpha   90.00
_cell.angle_beta   90.00
_cell.angle_gamma   90.00
#
_symmetry.space_group_name_H-M   'P 1'
#
loop_
_entity.id
_entity.type
_entity.pdbx_description
1 polymer ?
#
loop_
_entity_poly.entity_id
_entity_poly.type
_entity_poly.pdbx_seq_one_letter_code
_entity_poly.pdbx_strand_id
1 'polypeptide(L)'
;MKNVIIHKIVTFVFTEEQLKAFWEKKKTGVPFASLTNEQYMKLAEEMLQHSSHSQLQQHLIGQGWRIKEDAEGLVIAEDDSRENIHVEIVDTTIPQRASNKLFIDRLTEFTCPDCQFAFYIRGLQNPPQLHCPSCSKTIQ
;
A
#
# COMPACT_ATOMS: atom_id res chain seq x y z
N MET A 1 -1.70 10.47 16.07
CA MET A 1 -1.30 10.94 14.73
C MET A 1 -1.98 10.03 13.75
N LYS A 2 -2.53 10.56 12.65
CA LYS A 2 -3.28 9.76 11.68
C LYS A 2 -2.39 9.35 10.51
N ASN A 3 -2.01 8.09 10.43
CA ASN A 3 -1.28 7.56 9.29
C ASN A 3 -2.22 6.85 8.34
N VAL A 4 -1.96 6.94 7.03
CA VAL A 4 -2.64 6.11 6.02
C VAL A 4 -1.73 4.95 5.65
N ILE A 5 -2.26 3.75 5.80
CA ILE A 5 -1.59 2.51 5.43
C ILE A 5 -2.24 1.99 4.15
N ILE A 6 -1.44 1.76 3.11
CA ILE A 6 -1.91 1.15 1.86
C ILE A 6 -1.26 -0.22 1.73
N HIS A 7 -2.10 -1.26 1.81
CA HIS A 7 -1.71 -2.65 1.62
C HIS A 7 -1.81 -3.02 0.13
N LYS A 8 -0.65 -3.36 -0.45
CA LYS A 8 -0.47 -4.03 -1.75
C LYS A 8 0.35 -5.31 -1.51
N ILE A 9 1.02 -5.85 -2.54
CA ILE A 9 2.11 -6.83 -2.37
C ILE A 9 3.10 -6.38 -1.29
N VAL A 10 3.28 -5.06 -1.17
CA VAL A 10 4.03 -4.40 -0.11
C VAL A 10 3.13 -3.42 0.64
N THR A 11 3.45 -3.15 1.91
CA THR A 11 2.73 -2.17 2.73
C THR A 11 3.43 -0.81 2.66
N PHE A 12 2.69 0.23 2.27
CA PHE A 12 3.15 1.61 2.29
C PHE A 12 2.54 2.37 3.46
N VAL A 13 3.34 3.18 4.14
CA VAL A 13 2.91 4.06 5.23
C VAL A 13 3.11 5.53 4.84
N PHE A 14 2.01 6.27 4.81
CA PHE A 14 1.99 7.71 4.59
C PHE A 14 1.62 8.40 5.90
N THR A 15 2.55 9.16 6.48
CA THR A 15 2.29 9.85 7.74
C THR A 15 1.43 11.09 7.54
N GLU A 16 0.75 11.50 8.61
CA GLU A 16 -0.03 12.74 8.66
C GLU A 16 0.76 13.95 8.13
N GLU A 17 2.01 14.09 8.56
CA GLU A 17 2.89 15.20 8.15
C GLU A 17 3.21 15.17 6.65
N GLN A 18 3.42 13.99 6.08
CA GLN A 18 3.70 13.83 4.65
C GLN A 18 2.47 14.18 3.81
N LEU A 19 1.30 13.71 4.24
CA LEU A 19 0.03 14.02 3.59
C LEU A 19 -0.28 15.51 3.69
N LYS A 20 -0.04 16.13 4.84
CA LYS A 20 -0.17 17.58 5.02
C LYS A 20 0.74 18.35 4.09
N ALA A 21 2.03 18.00 4.04
CA ALA A 21 3.00 18.64 3.15
C ALA A 21 2.63 18.45 1.66
N PHE A 22 2.07 17.30 1.28
CA PHE A 22 1.59 17.04 -0.07
C PHE A 22 0.32 17.84 -0.40
N TRP A 23 -0.61 17.96 0.56
CA TRP A 23 -1.83 18.76 0.42
C TRP A 23 -1.55 20.25 0.24
N GLU A 24 -0.66 20.81 1.07
CA GLU A 24 -0.31 22.23 1.03
C GLU A 24 0.31 22.63 -0.31
N LYS A 25 1.07 21.73 -0.95
CA LYS A 25 1.62 21.94 -2.30
C LYS A 25 0.55 22.08 -3.38
N LYS A 26 -0.63 21.48 -3.19
CA LYS A 26 -1.74 21.55 -4.15
C LYS A 26 -2.49 22.88 -4.13
N LYS A 27 -2.26 23.74 -3.14
CA LYS A 27 -2.85 25.09 -3.02
C LYS A 27 -4.38 25.12 -3.21
N THR A 28 -5.08 24.14 -2.64
CA THR A 28 -6.54 23.97 -2.79
C THR A 28 -7.37 25.01 -2.04
N GLY A 29 -6.76 25.76 -1.10
CA GLY A 29 -7.44 26.74 -0.25
C GLY A 29 -8.28 26.12 0.89
N VAL A 30 -8.39 24.79 0.94
CA VAL A 30 -9.11 24.04 1.97
C VAL A 30 -8.15 23.60 3.07
N PRO A 31 -8.45 23.83 4.36
CA PRO A 31 -7.59 23.40 5.46
C PRO A 31 -7.44 21.88 5.51
N PHE A 32 -6.22 21.38 5.70
CA PHE A 32 -5.95 19.94 5.84
C PHE A 32 -6.78 19.27 6.95
N ALA A 33 -6.98 19.97 8.07
CA ALA A 33 -7.76 19.46 9.19
C ALA A 33 -9.26 19.27 8.88
N SER A 34 -9.76 19.84 7.78
CA SER A 34 -11.16 19.71 7.35
C SER A 34 -11.41 18.52 6.41
N LEU A 35 -10.36 17.78 6.05
CA LEU A 35 -10.50 16.62 5.17
C LEU A 35 -11.30 15.52 5.86
N THR A 36 -12.29 15.01 5.13
CA THR A 36 -13.00 13.77 5.49
C THR A 36 -12.07 12.57 5.36
N ASN A 37 -12.40 11.45 6.02
CA ASN A 37 -11.62 10.21 5.91
C ASN A 37 -11.46 9.75 4.44
N GLU A 38 -12.52 9.86 3.63
CA GLU A 38 -12.48 9.53 2.20
C GLU A 38 -11.49 10.42 1.43
N GLN A 39 -11.54 11.73 1.64
CA GLN A 39 -10.60 12.67 1.02
C GLN A 39 -9.16 12.42 1.48
N TYR A 40 -8.99 12.00 2.74
CA TYR A 40 -7.71 11.68 3.35
C TYR A 40 -7.07 10.43 2.71
N MET A 41 -7.84 9.35 2.55
CA MET A 41 -7.40 8.13 1.85
C MET A 41 -7.06 8.44 0.39
N LYS A 42 -7.95 9.17 -0.29
CA LYS A 42 -7.74 9.58 -1.69
C LYS A 42 -6.47 10.40 -1.87
N LEU A 43 -6.15 11.28 -0.90
CA LEU A 43 -4.91 12.05 -0.92
C LEU A 43 -3.66 11.14 -0.85
N ALA A 44 -3.69 10.10 -0.02
CA ALA A 44 -2.61 9.13 0.08
C ALA A 44 -2.46 8.31 -1.22
N GLU A 45 -3.57 7.91 -1.84
CA GLU A 45 -3.55 7.23 -3.14
C GLU A 45 -3.03 8.13 -4.26
N GLU A 46 -3.41 9.41 -4.28
CA GLU A 46 -2.86 10.39 -5.21
C GLU A 46 -1.35 10.58 -4.98
N MET A 47 -0.90 10.60 -3.73
CA MET A 47 0.53 10.66 -3.40
C MET A 47 1.26 9.40 -3.90
N LEU A 48 0.68 8.20 -3.71
CA LEU A 48 1.20 6.93 -4.21
C LEU A 48 1.38 6.96 -5.74
N GLN A 49 0.41 7.52 -6.48
CA GLN A 49 0.46 7.60 -7.95
C GLN A 49 1.51 8.59 -8.48
N HIS A 50 1.81 9.65 -7.73
CA HIS A 50 2.77 10.69 -8.15
C HIS A 50 4.19 10.47 -7.60
N SER A 51 4.41 9.43 -6.80
CA SER A 51 5.70 9.12 -6.22
C SER A 51 6.57 8.29 -7.18
N SER A 52 7.83 8.67 -7.32
CA SER A 52 8.84 7.86 -8.01
C SER A 52 9.17 6.59 -7.21
N HIS A 53 9.79 5.61 -7.86
CA HIS A 53 10.21 4.38 -7.16
C HIS A 53 11.12 4.66 -5.94
N SER A 54 12.08 5.58 -6.07
CA SER A 54 12.97 5.94 -4.96
C SER A 54 12.24 6.64 -3.81
N GLN A 55 11.19 7.42 -4.11
CA GLN A 55 10.32 8.01 -3.08
C GLN A 55 9.50 6.94 -2.38
N LEU A 56 8.93 5.98 -3.13
CA LEU A 56 8.14 4.88 -2.57
C LEU A 56 8.92 4.00 -1.59
N GLN A 57 10.23 3.81 -1.80
CA GLN A 57 11.07 3.07 -0.86
C GLN A 57 11.08 3.67 0.55
N GLN A 58 10.91 5.00 0.68
CA GLN A 58 10.86 5.69 1.97
C GLN A 58 9.55 5.46 2.73
N HIS A 59 8.54 4.89 2.07
CA HIS A 59 7.23 4.59 2.66
C HIS A 59 7.09 3.12 3.06
N LEU A 60 8.07 2.25 2.74
CA LEU A 60 8.02 0.83 3.03
C LEU A 60 8.48 0.53 4.46
N ILE A 61 7.73 -0.29 5.19
CA ILE A 61 8.14 -0.78 6.52
C ILE A 61 9.45 -1.56 6.42
N GLY A 62 10.40 -1.26 7.32
CA GLY A 62 11.71 -1.92 7.35
C GLY A 62 12.70 -1.43 6.30
N GLN A 63 12.34 -0.41 5.51
CA GLN A 63 13.24 0.30 4.62
C GLN A 63 13.39 1.75 5.10
N GLY A 64 14.63 2.26 5.11
CA GLY A 64 14.92 3.63 5.57
C GLY A 64 14.55 3.85 7.04
N TRP A 65 13.67 4.81 7.31
CA TRP A 65 13.30 5.25 8.66
C TRP A 65 11.95 4.69 9.15
N ARG A 66 11.26 3.87 8.34
CA ARG A 66 9.92 3.35 8.65
C ARG A 66 9.97 2.12 9.53
N ILE A 67 9.27 2.18 10.66
CA ILE A 67 9.21 1.12 11.65
C ILE A 67 7.81 0.52 11.73
N LYS A 68 7.66 -0.64 12.37
CA LYS A 68 6.36 -1.34 12.43
C LYS A 68 5.32 -0.52 13.18
N GLU A 69 5.76 0.23 14.17
CA GLU A 69 4.97 1.09 15.02
C GLU A 69 4.30 2.23 14.22
N ASP A 70 4.84 2.62 13.06
CA ASP A 70 4.18 3.59 12.16
C ASP A 70 2.88 3.04 11.54
N ALA A 71 2.69 1.72 11.58
CA ALA A 71 1.56 0.99 11.02
C ALA A 71 0.70 0.30 12.10
N GLU A 72 1.01 0.49 13.39
CA GLU A 72 0.28 -0.14 14.49
C GLU A 72 -0.46 0.93 15.32
N GLY A 73 -1.74 0.68 15.58
CA GLY A 73 -2.60 1.60 16.32
C GLY A 73 -4.08 1.29 16.10
N LEU A 74 -4.93 2.21 16.54
CA LEU A 74 -6.38 2.10 16.34
C LEU A 74 -6.75 2.39 14.88
N VAL A 75 -7.33 1.42 14.18
CA VAL A 75 -7.94 1.66 12.86
C VAL A 75 -9.17 2.56 13.03
N ILE A 76 -9.11 3.77 12.49
CA ILE A 76 -10.20 4.77 12.55
C ILE A 76 -11.18 4.55 11.39
N ALA A 77 -10.65 4.17 10.22
CA ALA A 77 -11.43 3.94 9.02
C ALA A 77 -10.65 3.00 8.09
N GLU A 78 -11.39 2.23 7.28
CA GLU A 78 -10.82 1.35 6.28
C GLU A 78 -11.67 1.38 5.00
N ASP A 79 -11.05 1.06 3.87
CA ASP A 79 -11.73 0.88 2.59
C ASP A 79 -11.06 -0.30 1.85
N ASP A 80 -11.83 -1.38 1.73
CA ASP A 80 -11.47 -2.64 1.07
C ASP A 80 -12.21 -2.84 -0.27
N SER A 81 -12.88 -1.79 -0.78
CA SER A 81 -13.70 -1.87 -1.99
C SER A 81 -12.91 -2.19 -3.26
N ARG A 82 -11.58 -2.08 -3.20
CA ARG A 82 -10.68 -2.21 -4.35
C ARG A 82 -9.94 -3.53 -4.29
N GLU A 83 -9.97 -4.23 -5.42
CA GLU A 83 -9.44 -5.58 -5.52
C GLU A 83 -7.93 -5.71 -5.24
N ASN A 84 -7.16 -4.66 -5.50
CA ASN A 84 -5.69 -4.70 -5.46
C ASN A 84 -5.07 -3.76 -4.43
N ILE A 85 -5.88 -3.02 -3.68
CA ILE A 85 -5.43 -2.14 -2.60
C ILE A 85 -6.43 -2.21 -1.46
N HIS A 86 -5.91 -2.35 -0.24
CA HIS A 86 -6.66 -2.11 0.99
C HIS A 86 -6.06 -0.89 1.67
N VAL A 87 -6.90 0.06 2.09
CA VAL A 87 -6.45 1.32 2.67
C VAL A 87 -7.01 1.49 4.07
N GLU A 88 -6.15 1.76 5.03
CA GLU A 88 -6.51 1.98 6.44
C GLU A 88 -6.06 3.38 6.87
N ILE A 89 -6.84 4.04 7.72
CA ILE A 89 -6.39 5.18 8.52
C ILE A 89 -6.18 4.69 9.94
N VAL A 90 -4.95 4.81 10.45
CA VAL A 90 -4.55 4.34 11.77
C VAL A 90 -4.15 5.51 12.67
N ASP A 91 -4.73 5.56 13.87
CA ASP A 91 -4.24 6.40 14.96
C ASP A 91 -3.11 5.71 15.72
N THR A 92 -1.88 6.12 15.46
CA THR A 92 -0.70 5.55 16.11
C THR A 92 -0.50 6.01 17.56
N THR A 93 -1.31 6.96 18.05
CA THR A 93 -1.23 7.39 19.47
C THR A 93 -2.03 6.50 20.41
N ILE A 94 -2.88 5.63 19.87
CA ILE A 94 -3.71 4.72 20.66
C ILE A 94 -3.14 3.31 20.49
N PRO A 95 -2.50 2.74 21.53
CA PRO A 95 -1.98 1.38 21.47
C PRO A 95 -3.14 0.39 21.45
N GLN A 96 -3.47 -0.10 20.26
CA GLN A 96 -4.44 -1.16 20.05
C GLN A 96 -4.06 -1.91 18.77
N ARG A 97 -4.23 -3.23 18.76
CA ARG A 97 -3.86 -4.08 17.62
C ARG A 97 -5.08 -4.82 17.11
N ALA A 98 -5.64 -4.33 16.01
CA ALA A 98 -6.48 -5.11 15.11
C ALA A 98 -6.57 -4.38 13.76
N SER A 99 -5.48 -4.38 12.99
CA SER A 99 -5.60 -4.27 11.53
C SER A 99 -6.05 -5.65 11.05
N ASN A 100 -7.19 -5.70 10.36
CA ASN A 100 -7.56 -6.87 9.61
C ASN A 100 -6.58 -6.95 8.44
N LYS A 101 -5.52 -7.75 8.58
CA LYS A 101 -4.64 -8.05 7.44
C LYS A 101 -5.51 -8.67 6.35
N LEU A 102 -5.93 -7.84 5.40
CA LEU A 102 -6.56 -8.29 4.18
C LEU A 102 -5.49 -9.05 3.41
N PHE A 103 -5.63 -10.37 3.41
CA PHE A 103 -4.99 -11.20 2.41
C PHE A 103 -5.46 -10.66 1.06
N ILE A 104 -4.54 -10.19 0.24
CA ILE A 104 -4.83 -9.87 -1.17
C ILE A 104 -5.04 -11.21 -1.84
N ASP A 105 -6.25 -11.76 -1.68
CA ASP A 105 -6.67 -13.15 -1.90
C ASP A 105 -6.66 -13.54 -3.39
N ARG A 106 -6.05 -12.73 -4.25
CA ARG A 106 -6.07 -12.85 -5.70
C ARG A 106 -4.69 -12.77 -6.35
N LEU A 107 -3.63 -12.79 -5.55
CA LEU A 107 -2.26 -12.89 -6.05
C LEU A 107 -1.71 -14.28 -5.77
N THR A 108 -1.46 -15.03 -6.84
CA THR A 108 -0.78 -16.32 -6.76
C THR A 108 0.71 -16.08 -6.96
N GLU A 109 1.51 -16.48 -5.98
CA GLU A 109 2.96 -16.50 -6.10
C GLU A 109 3.40 -17.68 -6.98
N PHE A 110 4.30 -17.41 -7.92
CA PHE A 110 4.97 -18.41 -8.73
C PHE A 110 6.48 -18.25 -8.58
N THR A 111 7.15 -19.38 -8.42
CA THR A 111 8.61 -19.45 -8.47
C THR A 111 9.01 -20.21 -9.73
N CYS A 112 9.78 -19.57 -10.61
CA CYS A 112 10.26 -20.23 -11.82
C CYS A 112 11.27 -21.33 -11.46
N PRO A 113 11.07 -22.60 -11.88
CA PRO A 113 11.99 -23.68 -11.55
C PRO A 113 13.38 -23.49 -12.15
N ASP A 114 13.48 -22.81 -13.30
CA ASP A 114 14.74 -22.64 -14.03
C ASP A 114 15.64 -21.52 -13.51
N CYS A 115 15.06 -20.41 -13.03
CA CYS A 115 15.84 -19.23 -12.61
C CYS A 115 15.55 -18.78 -11.18
N GLN A 116 14.67 -19.50 -10.46
CA GLN A 116 14.27 -19.21 -9.08
C GLN A 116 13.65 -17.81 -8.88
N PHE A 117 13.30 -17.12 -9.96
CA PHE A 117 12.63 -15.82 -9.88
C PHE A 117 11.20 -16.01 -9.37
N ALA A 118 10.89 -15.35 -8.25
CA ALA A 118 9.56 -15.31 -7.65
C ALA A 118 8.79 -14.09 -8.17
N PHE A 119 7.53 -14.30 -8.56
CA PHE A 119 6.64 -13.25 -9.03
C PHE A 119 5.18 -13.58 -8.72
N TYR A 120 4.34 -12.55 -8.74
CA TYR A 120 2.93 -12.67 -8.38
C TYR A 120 2.05 -12.39 -9.60
N ILE A 121 1.03 -13.22 -9.83
CA ILE A 121 0.04 -13.02 -10.89
C ILE A 121 -1.33 -12.75 -10.25
N ARG A 122 -2.03 -11.74 -10.77
CA ARG A 122 -3.39 -11.40 -10.35
C ARG A 122 -4.43 -12.21 -11.14
N GLY A 123 -5.40 -12.79 -10.43
CA GLY A 123 -6.65 -13.26 -11.03
C GLY A 123 -6.48 -14.32 -12.11
N LEU A 124 -5.78 -15.43 -11.80
CA LEU A 124 -5.71 -16.58 -12.70
C LEU A 124 -7.12 -17.14 -12.95
N GLN A 125 -7.68 -16.88 -14.12
CA GLN A 125 -8.77 -17.68 -14.68
C GLN A 125 -8.25 -18.36 -15.94
N ASN A 126 -7.90 -19.65 -15.82
CA ASN A 126 -7.48 -20.55 -16.91
C ASN A 126 -6.38 -20.03 -17.86
N PRO A 127 -5.13 -19.80 -17.39
CA PRO A 127 -4.03 -19.54 -18.32
C PRO A 127 -3.58 -20.84 -19.00
N PRO A 128 -3.54 -20.90 -20.34
CA PRO A 128 -3.11 -22.11 -21.03
C PRO A 128 -1.58 -22.31 -21.03
N GLN A 129 -0.80 -21.26 -20.72
CA GLN A 129 0.65 -21.31 -20.52
C GLN A 129 1.17 -20.05 -19.82
N LEU A 130 1.92 -20.20 -18.72
CA LEU A 130 2.56 -19.11 -17.98
C LEU A 130 4.04 -19.06 -18.29
N HIS A 131 4.55 -17.88 -18.66
CA HIS A 131 5.98 -17.66 -18.91
C HIS A 131 6.65 -16.89 -17.77
N CYS A 132 7.88 -17.29 -17.43
CA CYS A 132 8.70 -16.56 -16.48
C CYS A 132 9.10 -15.19 -17.04
N PRO A 133 8.84 -14.07 -16.35
CA PRO A 133 9.24 -12.75 -16.83
C PRO A 133 10.76 -12.53 -16.83
N SER A 134 11.53 -13.34 -16.10
CA SER A 134 13.00 -13.23 -16.03
C SER A 134 13.70 -14.02 -17.14
N CYS A 135 13.24 -15.25 -17.46
CA CYS A 135 13.92 -16.14 -18.42
C CYS A 135 13.04 -16.60 -19.59
N SER A 136 11.79 -16.14 -19.67
CA SER A 136 10.79 -16.47 -20.70
C SER A 136 10.39 -17.96 -20.80
N LYS A 137 10.96 -18.83 -19.96
CA LYS A 137 10.60 -20.26 -19.92
C LYS A 137 9.19 -20.47 -19.37
N THR A 138 8.52 -21.49 -19.89
CA THR A 138 7.19 -21.91 -19.45
C THR A 138 7.26 -22.52 -18.07
N ILE A 139 6.39 -22.07 -17.17
CA ILE A 139 6.30 -22.52 -15.77
C ILE A 139 5.11 -23.48 -15.58
N GLN A 140 4.07 -23.33 -16.40
CA GLN A 140 2.90 -24.19 -16.50
C GLN A 140 2.30 -24.05 -17.89
#